data_AF-A0A356QYS5-F1
#
_entry.id   AF-A0A356QYS5-F1
#
_cell.length_a   1.000
_cell.length_b   1.000
_cell.length_c   1.000
_cell.angle_alpha   90.00
_cell.angle_beta   90.00
_cell.angle_gamma   90.00
#
_symmetry.space_group_name_H-M   'P 1'
#
loop_
_entity.id
_entity.type
_entity.pdbx_description
1 polymer ?
#
loop_
_entity_poly.entity_id
_entity_poly.type
_entity_poly.pdbx_seq_one_letter_code
_entity_poly.pdbx_strand_id
1 'polypeptide(L)'
;EKPYEHEAAVARTLELMAGDTPAIFEAAFEAHGIRIRVDILERLEEGWGFREVKSSTSASEEKGHVDDVAVQLYVLQGAGVDITSVELIHVNNTYRLESGGVVWPEMLIRRDLTLEANDRLSQVADKVPKLFEVLALDEAPEVYATKSLCAKPYRCDYFDHCMAAKPQDWTGLLYRIHPNRLAALHAQGIESIPDIPEDFKLPEKQALALDCLASGEIWVSEDLADALDALRPSAYYMDFETMAPGIPAYVGTRPYETAPFQFSVHYIDEDGVLTHTAYLAEGDVHPGREFAEELIAAIDQTDLPVVVYNESFELGVLGALCEMFPDLAEDLGAIMKNVVDLLPVVRDHVCHPGFITKRSLDAGTYSIKNVLPALVPSMNYADLDGVAEGGEASRVFAAIVHSVYTGREADDYRQQLLDYCEQDTLAMVEIQKALWALCGSAHASA
;
A
#
# COMPACT_ATOMS: atom_id res chain seq x y z
N GLU A 1 -15.88 12.51 -20.50
CA GLU A 1 -16.10 11.66 -21.69
C GLU A 1 -15.68 10.25 -21.34
N LYS A 2 -16.38 9.24 -21.85
CA LYS A 2 -15.97 7.85 -21.62
C LYS A 2 -14.76 7.51 -22.51
N PRO A 3 -13.92 6.52 -22.16
CA PRO A 3 -12.71 6.20 -22.93
C PRO A 3 -12.94 5.92 -24.43
N TYR A 4 -14.14 5.48 -24.80
CA TYR A 4 -14.52 5.16 -26.18
C TYR A 4 -15.01 6.37 -27.00
N GLU A 5 -15.07 7.57 -26.42
CA GLU A 5 -15.50 8.80 -27.11
C GLU A 5 -14.29 9.60 -27.65
N HIS A 6 -13.18 8.92 -27.96
CA HIS A 6 -11.90 9.56 -28.33
C HIS A 6 -12.02 10.51 -29.52
N GLU A 7 -12.75 10.13 -30.57
CA GLU A 7 -12.95 10.99 -31.74
C GLU A 7 -13.65 12.31 -31.39
N ALA A 8 -14.65 12.26 -30.49
CA ALA A 8 -15.34 13.45 -30.02
C ALA A 8 -14.40 14.33 -29.17
N ALA A 9 -13.56 13.72 -28.34
CA ALA A 9 -12.56 14.42 -27.54
C ALA A 9 -11.52 15.14 -28.41
N VAL A 10 -11.05 14.49 -29.48
CA VAL A 10 -10.13 15.09 -30.46
C VAL A 10 -10.80 16.27 -31.16
N ALA A 11 -12.04 16.10 -31.63
CA ALA A 11 -12.79 17.18 -32.28
C ALA A 11 -12.97 18.39 -31.35
N ARG A 12 -13.30 18.14 -30.08
CA ARG A 12 -13.43 19.19 -29.07
C ARG A 12 -12.10 19.88 -28.76
N THR A 13 -11.02 19.12 -28.70
CA THR A 13 -9.67 19.65 -28.49
C THR A 13 -9.29 20.61 -29.62
N LEU A 14 -9.50 20.21 -30.87
CA LEU A 14 -9.20 21.07 -32.04
C LEU A 14 -10.05 22.35 -32.07
N GLU A 15 -11.32 22.28 -31.67
CA GLU A 15 -12.18 23.46 -31.53
C GLU A 15 -11.63 24.45 -30.49
N LEU A 16 -11.24 23.95 -29.32
CA LEU A 16 -10.65 24.77 -28.24
C LEU A 16 -9.29 25.35 -28.64
N MET A 17 -8.47 24.59 -29.37
CA MET A 17 -7.19 25.06 -29.90
C MET A 17 -7.34 26.18 -30.92
N ALA A 18 -8.44 26.19 -31.70
CA ALA A 18 -8.72 27.24 -32.67
C ALA A 18 -9.23 28.55 -32.03
N GLY A 19 -9.73 28.50 -30.80
CA GLY A 19 -10.16 29.67 -30.02
C GLY A 19 -9.05 30.26 -29.14
N ASP A 20 -9.44 31.08 -28.16
CA ASP A 20 -8.53 31.74 -27.21
C ASP A 20 -8.37 30.98 -25.88
N THR A 21 -8.68 29.68 -25.86
CA THR A 21 -8.58 28.86 -24.64
C THR A 21 -7.11 28.84 -24.16
N PRO A 22 -6.84 29.25 -22.90
CA PRO A 22 -5.47 29.38 -22.40
C PRO A 22 -4.84 28.03 -22.04
N ALA A 23 -5.66 27.06 -21.63
CA ALA A 23 -5.21 25.70 -21.35
C ALA A 23 -6.35 24.71 -21.59
N ILE A 24 -6.03 23.54 -22.12
CA ILE A 24 -6.97 22.44 -22.35
C ILE A 24 -6.50 21.27 -21.49
N PHE A 25 -7.32 20.86 -20.53
CA PHE A 25 -7.06 19.68 -19.71
C PHE A 25 -7.53 18.43 -20.45
N GLU A 26 -6.79 17.34 -20.32
CA GLU A 26 -7.10 16.05 -20.97
C GLU A 26 -7.23 16.18 -22.51
N ALA A 27 -6.39 17.03 -23.11
CA ALA A 27 -6.45 17.30 -24.55
C ALA A 27 -6.10 16.04 -25.36
N ALA A 28 -6.97 15.69 -26.30
CA ALA A 28 -6.92 14.41 -26.99
C ALA A 28 -6.31 14.52 -28.39
N PHE A 29 -5.41 13.60 -28.71
CA PHE A 29 -4.76 13.50 -30.02
C PHE A 29 -4.63 12.04 -30.47
N GLU A 30 -4.45 11.85 -31.78
CA GLU A 30 -4.17 10.54 -32.37
C GLU A 30 -3.18 10.71 -33.53
N ALA A 31 -2.10 9.91 -33.51
CA ALA A 31 -1.13 9.82 -34.59
C ALA A 31 -0.43 8.46 -34.53
N HIS A 32 0.01 7.94 -35.68
CA HIS A 32 0.73 6.66 -35.77
C HIS A 32 -0.01 5.46 -35.13
N GLY A 33 -1.36 5.50 -35.09
CA GLY A 33 -2.18 4.48 -34.44
C GLY A 33 -2.21 4.55 -32.91
N ILE A 34 -1.60 5.57 -32.31
CA ILE A 34 -1.55 5.79 -30.86
C ILE A 34 -2.54 6.90 -30.49
N ARG A 35 -3.34 6.66 -29.46
CA ARG A 35 -4.26 7.63 -28.86
C ARG A 35 -3.70 8.12 -27.55
N ILE A 36 -3.73 9.43 -27.34
CA ILE A 36 -3.28 10.06 -26.08
C ILE A 36 -4.31 11.04 -25.55
N ARG A 37 -4.30 11.25 -24.24
CA ARG A 37 -4.85 12.42 -23.56
C ARG A 37 -3.71 13.02 -22.75
N VAL A 38 -3.31 14.25 -23.07
CA VAL A 38 -2.29 14.95 -22.29
C VAL A 38 -2.94 15.67 -21.13
N ASP A 39 -2.31 15.64 -19.96
CA ASP A 39 -2.89 16.23 -18.74
C ASP A 39 -3.25 17.70 -18.95
N ILE A 40 -2.31 18.49 -19.49
CA ILE A 40 -2.54 19.91 -19.82
C ILE A 40 -1.80 20.29 -21.12
N LEU A 41 -2.55 20.84 -22.06
CA LEU A 41 -2.02 21.58 -23.20
C LEU A 41 -2.18 23.08 -22.95
N GLU A 42 -1.09 23.77 -22.65
CA GLU A 42 -1.01 25.18 -22.27
C GLU A 42 -0.69 26.06 -23.49
N ARG A 43 -1.47 27.11 -23.73
CA ARG A 43 -1.20 28.07 -24.79
C ARG A 43 -0.06 29.01 -24.36
N LEU A 44 0.93 29.16 -25.22
CA LEU A 44 2.07 30.05 -25.01
C LEU A 44 2.06 31.20 -26.04
N GLU A 45 2.96 32.17 -25.87
CA GLU A 45 3.15 33.23 -26.88
C GLU A 45 3.58 32.66 -28.23
N GLU A 46 4.42 31.62 -28.19
CA GLU A 46 4.87 30.84 -29.35
C GLU A 46 4.51 29.37 -29.16
N GLY A 47 3.60 28.86 -29.98
CA GLY A 47 3.17 27.46 -29.96
C GLY A 47 2.43 27.02 -28.68
N TRP A 48 2.58 25.75 -28.34
CA TRP A 48 1.94 25.11 -27.19
C TRP A 48 2.95 24.50 -26.23
N GLY A 49 2.60 24.55 -24.94
CA GLY A 49 3.27 23.83 -23.88
C GLY A 49 2.55 22.54 -23.54
N PHE A 50 3.27 21.43 -23.48
CA PHE A 50 2.77 20.19 -22.90
C PHE A 50 3.17 20.14 -21.43
N ARG A 51 2.19 19.95 -20.53
CA ARG A 51 2.43 19.73 -19.09
C ARG A 51 1.89 18.37 -18.68
N GLU A 52 2.77 17.53 -18.15
CA GLU A 52 2.43 16.28 -17.46
C GLU A 52 2.36 16.54 -15.96
N VAL A 53 1.37 16.02 -15.25
CA VAL A 53 1.16 16.23 -13.82
C VAL A 53 1.36 14.92 -13.08
N LYS A 54 2.28 14.88 -12.12
CA LYS A 54 2.49 13.71 -11.25
C LYS A 54 2.30 14.10 -9.79
N SER A 55 1.62 13.23 -9.03
CA SER A 55 1.54 13.34 -7.57
C SER A 55 2.89 13.10 -6.87
N SER A 56 3.91 12.63 -7.59
CA SER A 56 5.25 12.44 -7.04
C SER A 56 5.89 13.74 -6.52
N THR A 57 6.93 13.60 -5.72
CA THR A 57 7.69 14.75 -5.16
C THR A 57 8.92 15.14 -5.99
N SER A 58 9.16 14.46 -7.12
CA SER A 58 10.28 14.75 -8.01
C SER A 58 10.05 14.16 -9.40
N ALA A 59 10.53 14.86 -10.43
CA ALA A 59 10.68 14.29 -11.76
C ALA A 59 12.02 13.55 -11.90
N SER A 60 12.01 12.30 -12.35
CA SER A 60 13.23 11.56 -12.68
C SER A 60 13.02 10.52 -13.77
N GLU A 61 14.09 10.18 -14.48
CA GLU A 61 14.10 9.11 -15.48
C GLU A 61 13.85 7.73 -14.85
N GLU A 62 14.37 7.48 -13.65
CA GLU A 62 14.16 6.22 -12.92
C GLU A 62 12.69 5.90 -12.65
N LYS A 63 11.84 6.93 -12.61
CA LYS A 63 10.39 6.80 -12.43
C LYS A 63 9.62 6.63 -13.75
N GLY A 64 10.31 6.52 -14.88
CA GLY A 64 9.70 6.40 -16.21
C GLY A 64 9.11 7.71 -16.76
N HIS A 65 9.24 8.83 -16.06
CA HIS A 65 8.57 10.08 -16.42
C HIS A 65 9.00 10.63 -17.78
N VAL A 66 10.26 10.39 -18.18
CA VAL A 66 10.75 10.80 -19.51
C VAL A 66 10.09 9.98 -20.61
N ASP A 67 9.90 8.68 -20.39
CA ASP A 67 9.21 7.81 -21.36
C ASP A 67 7.73 8.21 -21.49
N ASP A 68 7.06 8.52 -20.36
CA ASP A 68 5.67 9.01 -20.35
C ASP A 68 5.48 10.24 -21.24
N VAL A 69 6.31 11.27 -21.05
CA VAL A 69 6.20 12.51 -21.85
C VAL A 69 6.69 12.33 -23.29
N ALA A 70 7.68 11.46 -23.53
CA ALA A 70 8.22 11.24 -24.87
C ALA A 70 7.22 10.57 -25.81
N VAL A 71 6.46 9.57 -25.33
CA VAL A 71 5.41 8.92 -26.14
C VAL A 71 4.30 9.93 -26.49
N GLN A 72 3.90 10.77 -25.54
CA GLN A 72 2.89 11.79 -25.78
C GLN A 72 3.39 12.88 -26.74
N LEU A 73 4.63 13.36 -26.56
CA LEU A 73 5.27 14.31 -27.47
C LEU A 73 5.36 13.76 -28.90
N TYR A 74 5.72 12.48 -29.05
CA TYR A 74 5.78 11.82 -30.35
C TYR A 74 4.43 11.87 -31.08
N VAL A 75 3.32 11.65 -30.37
CA VAL A 75 1.97 11.71 -30.95
C VAL A 75 1.54 13.15 -31.23
N LEU A 76 1.84 14.10 -30.33
CA LEU A 76 1.54 15.53 -30.55
C LEU A 76 2.24 16.07 -31.82
N GLN A 77 3.53 15.79 -31.97
CA GLN A 77 4.29 16.17 -33.17
C GLN A 77 3.80 15.45 -34.42
N GLY A 78 3.47 14.16 -34.31
CA GLY A 78 2.87 13.38 -35.40
C GLY A 78 1.49 13.90 -35.84
N ALA A 79 0.74 14.51 -34.91
CA ALA A 79 -0.53 15.19 -35.19
C ALA A 79 -0.35 16.63 -35.72
N GLY A 80 0.89 17.11 -35.84
CA GLY A 80 1.20 18.45 -36.36
C GLY A 80 1.03 19.58 -35.33
N VAL A 81 1.01 19.27 -34.04
CA VAL A 81 0.97 20.28 -32.97
C VAL A 81 2.37 20.86 -32.76
N ASP A 82 2.47 22.19 -32.79
CA ASP A 82 3.72 22.90 -32.52
C ASP A 82 3.97 22.99 -31.00
N ILE A 83 4.74 22.06 -30.46
CA ILE A 83 5.10 21.99 -29.04
C ILE A 83 6.44 22.68 -28.82
N THR A 84 6.43 23.78 -28.08
CA THR A 84 7.62 24.60 -27.79
C THR A 84 8.22 24.35 -26.42
N SER A 85 7.47 23.73 -25.50
CA SER A 85 7.98 23.31 -24.19
C SER A 85 7.27 22.05 -23.67
N VAL A 86 8.02 21.20 -22.98
CA VAL A 86 7.51 20.03 -22.26
C VAL A 86 7.94 20.16 -20.81
N GLU A 87 6.98 20.20 -19.88
CA GLU A 87 7.27 20.28 -18.46
C GLU A 87 6.54 19.17 -17.70
N LEU A 88 7.15 18.70 -16.62
CA LEU A 88 6.48 17.87 -15.63
C LEU A 88 6.23 18.69 -14.37
N ILE A 89 4.96 18.76 -13.98
CA ILE A 89 4.47 19.40 -12.75
C ILE A 89 4.42 18.35 -11.65
N HIS A 90 5.12 18.58 -10.55
CA HIS A 90 5.15 17.68 -9.41
C HIS A 90 5.01 18.41 -8.08
N VAL A 91 4.74 17.68 -7.02
CA VAL A 91 4.53 18.24 -5.68
C VAL A 91 5.86 18.73 -5.08
N ASN A 92 5.86 19.91 -4.46
CA ASN A 92 6.96 20.42 -3.67
C ASN A 92 6.90 19.86 -2.24
N ASN A 93 7.67 18.82 -1.94
CA ASN A 93 7.67 18.20 -0.60
C ASN A 93 8.32 19.06 0.51
N THR A 94 8.82 20.26 0.19
CA THR A 94 9.31 21.21 1.19
C THR A 94 8.32 22.33 1.48
N TYR A 95 7.25 22.45 0.68
CA TYR A 95 6.15 23.39 0.92
C TYR A 95 5.56 23.22 2.33
N ARG A 96 5.08 24.32 2.90
CA ARG A 96 4.40 24.34 4.20
C ARG A 96 3.09 25.09 4.06
N LEU A 97 2.01 24.48 4.55
CA LEU A 97 0.72 25.16 4.58
C LEU A 97 0.75 26.28 5.63
N GLU A 98 0.45 27.50 5.21
CA GLU A 98 0.26 28.64 6.10
C GLU A 98 -1.24 28.92 6.32
N SER A 99 -1.56 29.77 7.29
CA SER A 99 -2.95 30.12 7.64
C SER A 99 -3.74 30.80 6.50
N GLY A 100 -3.06 31.27 5.45
CA GLY A 100 -3.66 31.83 4.24
C GLY A 100 -4.19 30.80 3.23
N GLY A 101 -3.98 29.50 3.46
CA GLY A 101 -4.34 28.43 2.53
C GLY A 101 -3.23 28.10 1.53
N VAL A 102 -3.54 27.22 0.57
CA VAL A 102 -2.56 26.71 -0.40
C VAL A 102 -2.16 27.78 -1.42
N VAL A 103 -0.86 28.00 -1.57
CA VAL A 103 -0.28 28.84 -2.64
C VAL A 103 0.22 27.94 -3.76
N TRP A 104 -0.63 27.72 -4.78
CA TRP A 104 -0.38 26.72 -5.83
C TRP A 104 0.98 26.84 -6.54
N PRO A 105 1.47 28.04 -6.92
CA PRO A 105 2.78 28.17 -7.56
C PRO A 105 3.97 27.79 -6.67
N GLU A 106 3.79 27.75 -5.34
CA GLU A 106 4.83 27.32 -4.39
C GLU A 106 4.70 25.82 -4.05
N MET A 107 3.46 25.33 -4.05
CA MET A 107 3.11 23.93 -3.80
C MET A 107 3.48 23.01 -4.96
N LEU A 108 3.48 23.52 -6.19
CA LEU A 108 3.76 22.76 -7.41
C LEU A 108 5.06 23.25 -8.06
N ILE A 109 5.96 22.32 -8.36
CA ILE A 109 7.20 22.58 -9.11
C ILE A 109 6.98 22.17 -10.55
N ARG A 110 7.33 23.07 -11.48
CA ARG A 110 7.45 22.76 -12.91
C ARG A 110 8.89 22.46 -13.25
N ARG A 111 9.16 21.27 -13.77
CA ARG A 111 10.48 20.88 -14.30
C ARG A 111 10.41 20.77 -15.81
N ASP A 112 11.23 21.55 -16.50
CA ASP A 112 11.45 21.41 -17.95
C ASP A 112 12.08 20.05 -18.26
N LEU A 113 11.47 19.31 -19.19
CA LEU A 113 11.92 18.03 -19.73
C LEU A 113 12.02 18.08 -21.27
N THR A 114 12.01 19.25 -21.87
CA THR A 114 11.95 19.43 -23.32
C THR A 114 13.11 18.72 -24.02
N LEU A 115 14.34 18.86 -23.51
CA LEU A 115 15.50 18.22 -24.10
C LEU A 115 15.44 16.70 -23.93
N GLU A 116 15.19 16.21 -22.71
CA GLU A 116 15.10 14.77 -22.43
C GLU A 116 14.00 14.06 -23.23
N ALA A 117 12.84 14.71 -23.40
CA ALA A 117 11.73 14.19 -24.18
C ALA A 117 12.09 14.11 -25.68
N ASN A 118 12.71 15.15 -26.23
CA ASN A 118 13.14 15.16 -27.63
C ASN A 118 14.22 14.11 -27.93
N ASP A 119 15.22 13.97 -27.05
CA ASP A 119 16.27 12.95 -27.20
C ASP A 119 15.71 11.52 -27.19
N ARG A 120 14.58 11.31 -26.50
CA ARG A 120 13.89 10.01 -26.40
C ARG A 120 13.06 9.65 -27.62
N LEU A 121 12.68 10.61 -28.47
CA LEU A 121 11.77 10.39 -29.61
C LEU A 121 12.24 9.30 -30.58
N SER A 122 13.54 9.21 -30.84
CA SER A 122 14.11 8.17 -31.71
C SER A 122 13.86 6.76 -31.13
N GLN A 123 14.02 6.60 -29.82
CA GLN A 123 13.77 5.33 -29.14
C GLN A 123 12.27 4.99 -29.12
N VAL A 124 11.40 5.99 -28.98
CA VAL A 124 9.94 5.81 -29.10
C VAL A 124 9.59 5.30 -30.49
N ALA A 125 10.08 5.96 -31.53
CA ALA A 125 9.86 5.56 -32.93
C ALA A 125 10.35 4.14 -33.23
N ASP A 126 11.45 3.70 -32.60
CA ASP A 126 11.98 2.34 -32.75
C ASP A 126 11.20 1.28 -31.95
N LYS A 127 10.59 1.66 -30.82
CA LYS A 127 9.86 0.74 -29.91
C LYS A 127 8.41 0.55 -30.32
N VAL A 128 7.72 1.61 -30.72
CA VAL A 128 6.29 1.61 -31.03
C VAL A 128 5.90 0.49 -32.02
N PRO A 129 6.59 0.30 -33.17
CA PRO A 129 6.26 -0.77 -34.10
C PRO A 129 6.31 -2.16 -33.45
N LYS A 130 7.30 -2.42 -32.58
CA LYS A 130 7.45 -3.71 -31.88
C LYS A 130 6.32 -3.97 -30.88
N LEU A 131 5.79 -2.92 -30.26
CA LEU A 131 4.61 -3.05 -29.39
C LEU A 131 3.36 -3.38 -30.21
N PHE A 132 3.18 -2.77 -31.38
CA PHE A 132 2.11 -3.13 -32.29
C PHE A 132 2.26 -4.55 -32.86
N GLU A 133 3.49 -5.02 -33.10
CA GLU A 133 3.74 -6.43 -33.48
C GLU A 133 3.23 -7.40 -32.40
N VAL A 134 3.44 -7.09 -31.11
CA VAL A 134 2.89 -7.89 -30.00
C VAL A 134 1.37 -7.83 -29.97
N LEU A 135 0.77 -6.65 -30.16
CA LEU A 135 -0.70 -6.49 -30.22
C LEU A 135 -1.35 -7.20 -31.41
N ALA A 136 -0.59 -7.45 -32.48
CA ALA A 136 -1.05 -8.14 -33.67
C ALA A 136 -0.95 -9.68 -33.57
N LEU A 137 -0.41 -10.23 -32.48
CA LEU A 137 -0.37 -11.66 -32.25
C LEU A 137 -1.79 -12.23 -32.05
N ASP A 138 -2.06 -13.38 -32.65
CA ASP A 138 -3.34 -14.09 -32.46
C ASP A 138 -3.51 -14.64 -31.04
N GLU A 139 -2.39 -14.89 -30.35
CA GLU A 139 -2.33 -15.41 -28.99
C GLU A 139 -1.40 -14.56 -28.13
N ALA A 140 -1.73 -14.43 -26.84
CA ALA A 140 -0.91 -13.67 -25.89
C ALA A 140 0.50 -14.31 -25.76
N PRO A 141 1.56 -13.50 -25.65
CA PRO A 141 2.91 -14.03 -25.48
C PRO A 141 3.02 -14.82 -24.17
N GLU A 142 3.75 -15.94 -24.21
CA GLU A 142 3.98 -16.76 -23.03
C GLU A 142 4.94 -16.03 -22.06
N VAL A 143 4.44 -15.68 -20.87
CA VAL A 143 5.21 -15.01 -19.82
C VAL A 143 4.99 -15.73 -18.49
N TYR A 144 6.07 -16.22 -17.89
CA TYR A 144 6.00 -16.78 -16.55
C TYR A 144 5.84 -15.67 -15.51
N ALA A 145 4.61 -15.46 -15.05
CA ALA A 145 4.29 -14.44 -14.07
C ALA A 145 4.96 -14.73 -12.73
N THR A 146 5.65 -13.72 -12.18
CA THR A 146 6.31 -13.77 -10.87
C THR A 146 6.01 -12.48 -10.12
N LYS A 147 6.05 -12.52 -8.78
CA LYS A 147 5.91 -11.30 -7.97
C LYS A 147 6.91 -10.21 -8.37
N SER A 148 8.17 -10.58 -8.66
CA SER A 148 9.21 -9.61 -9.06
C SER A 148 8.98 -8.96 -10.42
N LEU A 149 8.44 -9.72 -11.38
CA LEU A 149 8.12 -9.20 -12.71
C LEU A 149 6.85 -8.37 -12.66
N CYS A 150 5.81 -8.89 -12.01
CA CYS A 150 4.48 -8.31 -12.03
C CYS A 150 4.29 -7.17 -11.04
N ALA A 151 5.29 -6.81 -10.24
CA ALA A 151 5.25 -5.65 -9.34
C ALA A 151 6.16 -4.49 -9.81
N LYS A 152 6.82 -4.62 -10.96
CA LYS A 152 7.77 -3.62 -11.46
C LYS A 152 7.45 -3.19 -12.89
N PRO A 153 7.43 -1.87 -13.18
CA PRO A 153 7.59 -0.74 -12.25
C PRO A 153 6.38 -0.51 -11.33
N TYR A 154 5.23 -1.10 -11.65
CA TYR A 154 3.98 -1.08 -10.87
C TYR A 154 3.32 -2.47 -10.90
N ARG A 155 2.29 -2.69 -10.07
CA ARG A 155 1.50 -3.93 -10.11
C ARG A 155 0.88 -4.07 -11.51
N CYS A 156 1.10 -5.22 -12.15
CA CYS A 156 0.59 -5.54 -13.46
C CYS A 156 -0.94 -5.74 -13.39
N ASP A 157 -1.69 -5.09 -14.28
CA ASP A 157 -3.15 -5.20 -14.35
C ASP A 157 -3.64 -6.63 -14.65
N TYR A 158 -2.79 -7.46 -15.26
CA TYR A 158 -3.06 -8.87 -15.55
C TYR A 158 -2.56 -9.82 -14.48
N PHE A 159 -2.03 -9.32 -13.36
CA PHE A 159 -1.45 -10.17 -12.31
C PHE A 159 -2.47 -11.19 -11.80
N ASP A 160 -3.68 -10.76 -11.48
CA ASP A 160 -4.73 -11.65 -10.95
C ASP A 160 -5.15 -12.70 -11.98
N HIS A 161 -5.19 -12.34 -13.27
CA HIS A 161 -5.43 -13.27 -14.36
C HIS A 161 -4.33 -14.34 -14.45
N CYS A 162 -3.06 -13.93 -14.45
CA CYS A 162 -1.93 -14.85 -14.51
C CYS A 162 -1.84 -15.75 -13.27
N MET A 163 -2.16 -15.21 -12.09
CA MET A 163 -2.16 -15.94 -10.82
C MET A 163 -3.35 -16.90 -10.68
N ALA A 164 -4.45 -16.70 -11.43
CA ALA A 164 -5.59 -17.61 -11.42
C ALA A 164 -5.21 -19.01 -11.91
N ALA A 165 -4.30 -19.10 -12.88
CA ALA A 165 -3.80 -20.37 -13.43
C ALA A 165 -2.80 -21.11 -12.52
N LYS A 166 -2.27 -20.44 -11.49
CA LYS A 166 -1.32 -21.06 -10.56
C LYS A 166 -2.02 -21.95 -9.52
N PRO A 167 -1.37 -23.06 -9.09
CA PRO A 167 -1.84 -23.87 -7.97
C PRO A 167 -2.07 -23.04 -6.70
N GLN A 168 -2.93 -23.51 -5.79
CA GLN A 168 -3.18 -22.84 -4.51
C GLN A 168 -1.94 -22.81 -3.61
N ASP A 169 -1.10 -23.82 -3.74
CA ASP A 169 0.16 -24.10 -3.04
C ASP A 169 1.36 -23.78 -3.94
N TRP A 170 1.24 -22.78 -4.81
CA TRP A 170 2.29 -22.44 -5.77
C TRP A 170 3.63 -22.11 -5.09
N THR A 171 4.75 -22.58 -5.66
CA THR A 171 6.10 -22.37 -5.11
C THR A 171 6.49 -20.90 -4.92
N GLY A 172 5.88 -19.99 -5.68
CA GLY A 172 6.08 -18.55 -5.52
C GLY A 172 5.43 -17.94 -4.26
N LEU A 173 4.63 -18.71 -3.51
CA LEU A 173 4.06 -18.31 -2.22
C LEU A 173 5.01 -18.56 -1.03
N LEU A 174 6.11 -19.29 -1.25
CA LEU A 174 7.09 -19.57 -0.21
C LEU A 174 7.68 -18.28 0.38
N TYR A 175 7.75 -18.23 1.70
CA TYR A 175 8.30 -17.09 2.42
C TYR A 175 9.72 -16.76 1.96
N ARG A 176 9.93 -15.52 1.50
CA ARG A 176 11.20 -15.00 0.96
C ARG A 176 11.81 -15.85 -0.16
N ILE A 177 10.97 -16.43 -1.03
CA ILE A 177 11.47 -17.09 -2.25
C ILE A 177 12.10 -16.06 -3.22
N HIS A 178 13.38 -16.27 -3.56
CA HIS A 178 14.09 -15.39 -4.48
C HIS A 178 13.81 -15.73 -5.96
N PRO A 179 13.80 -14.76 -6.89
CA PRO A 179 13.45 -14.98 -8.29
C PRO A 179 14.26 -16.09 -8.97
N ASN A 180 15.57 -16.16 -8.74
CA ASN A 180 16.43 -17.20 -9.33
C ASN A 180 16.04 -18.61 -8.87
N ARG A 181 15.59 -18.75 -7.61
CA ARG A 181 15.19 -20.04 -7.04
C ARG A 181 13.83 -20.47 -7.58
N LEU A 182 12.88 -19.53 -7.65
CA LEU A 182 11.58 -19.77 -8.28
C LEU A 182 11.74 -20.18 -9.76
N ALA A 183 12.63 -19.50 -10.49
CA ALA A 183 12.95 -19.86 -11.88
C ALA A 183 13.57 -21.26 -12.00
N ALA A 184 14.42 -21.67 -11.04
CA ALA A 184 15.01 -23.01 -11.03
C ALA A 184 13.99 -24.13 -10.74
N LEU A 185 12.99 -23.88 -9.90
CA LEU A 185 11.87 -24.80 -9.67
C LEU A 185 10.97 -24.90 -10.91
N HIS A 186 10.61 -23.76 -11.49
CA HIS A 186 9.82 -23.71 -12.72
C HIS A 186 10.51 -24.44 -13.89
N ALA A 187 11.82 -24.26 -14.07
CA ALA A 187 12.59 -24.94 -15.11
C ALA A 187 12.61 -26.48 -14.98
N GLN A 188 12.31 -27.00 -13.79
CA GLN A 188 12.16 -28.44 -13.52
C GLN A 188 10.70 -28.90 -13.60
N GLY A 189 9.76 -28.00 -13.91
CA GLY A 189 8.32 -28.29 -13.93
C GLY A 189 7.68 -28.34 -12.54
N ILE A 190 8.34 -27.82 -11.51
CA ILE A 190 7.86 -27.85 -10.13
C ILE A 190 7.10 -26.55 -9.84
N GLU A 191 5.76 -26.63 -9.89
CA GLU A 191 4.86 -25.50 -9.61
C GLU A 191 4.24 -25.54 -8.21
N SER A 192 4.05 -26.72 -7.61
CA SER A 192 3.48 -26.88 -6.27
C SER A 192 4.58 -27.02 -5.21
N ILE A 193 4.36 -26.47 -4.02
CA ILE A 193 5.29 -26.58 -2.88
C ILE A 193 5.49 -28.06 -2.48
N PRO A 194 4.45 -28.86 -2.21
CA PRO A 194 4.58 -30.30 -1.96
C PRO A 194 5.40 -31.10 -2.99
N ASP A 195 5.48 -30.63 -4.25
CA ASP A 195 6.26 -31.29 -5.29
C ASP A 195 7.78 -30.98 -5.23
N ILE A 196 8.23 -30.14 -4.30
CA ILE A 196 9.65 -29.82 -4.13
C ILE A 196 10.41 -31.07 -3.62
N PRO A 197 11.47 -31.52 -4.33
CA PRO A 197 12.28 -32.66 -3.90
C PRO A 197 12.96 -32.44 -2.55
N GLU A 198 13.09 -33.50 -1.74
CA GLU A 198 13.76 -33.46 -0.44
C GLU A 198 15.23 -33.02 -0.50
N ASP A 199 15.93 -33.30 -1.61
CA ASP A 199 17.32 -32.90 -1.82
C ASP A 199 17.46 -31.42 -2.24
N PHE A 200 16.35 -30.74 -2.51
CA PHE A 200 16.31 -29.32 -2.77
C PHE A 200 16.52 -28.54 -1.46
N LYS A 201 17.73 -28.01 -1.27
CA LYS A 201 18.11 -27.31 -0.03
C LYS A 201 17.30 -26.04 0.20
N LEU A 202 16.25 -26.15 1.01
CA LEU A 202 15.44 -25.04 1.51
C LEU A 202 16.02 -24.48 2.82
N PRO A 203 16.04 -23.14 3.00
CA PRO A 203 16.16 -22.53 4.31
C PRO A 203 15.09 -23.09 5.25
N GLU A 204 15.41 -23.13 6.54
CA GLU A 204 14.56 -23.70 7.58
C GLU A 204 13.08 -23.30 7.48
N LYS A 205 12.77 -22.00 7.33
CA LYS A 205 11.37 -21.54 7.20
C LYS A 205 10.66 -22.03 5.94
N GLN A 206 11.38 -22.21 4.84
CA GLN A 206 10.81 -22.78 3.61
C GLN A 206 10.63 -24.29 3.73
N ALA A 207 11.53 -24.98 4.46
CA ALA A 207 11.38 -26.40 4.77
C ALA A 207 10.17 -26.65 5.69
N LEU A 208 9.99 -25.84 6.73
CA LEU A 208 8.81 -25.92 7.61
C LEU A 208 7.50 -25.71 6.83
N ALA A 209 7.48 -24.74 5.91
CA ALA A 209 6.34 -24.50 5.03
C ALA A 209 6.02 -25.72 4.14
N LEU A 210 7.06 -26.38 3.60
CA LEU A 210 6.92 -27.62 2.85
C LEU A 210 6.35 -28.73 3.72
N ASP A 211 6.93 -28.96 4.90
CA ASP A 211 6.50 -30.02 5.82
C ASP A 211 5.04 -29.83 6.27
N CYS A 212 4.64 -28.61 6.61
CA CYS A 212 3.26 -28.31 7.01
C CYS A 212 2.29 -28.52 5.85
N LEU A 213 2.61 -28.04 4.65
CA LEU A 213 1.73 -28.22 3.48
C LEU A 213 1.62 -29.68 3.04
N ALA A 214 2.72 -30.44 3.11
CA ALA A 214 2.75 -31.85 2.72
C ALA A 214 2.03 -32.76 3.74
N SER A 215 2.19 -32.47 5.05
CA SER A 215 1.53 -33.23 6.12
C SER A 215 0.09 -32.79 6.36
N GLY A 216 -0.25 -31.53 6.08
CA GLY A 216 -1.49 -30.89 6.52
C GLY A 216 -1.52 -30.54 8.01
N GLU A 217 -0.43 -30.79 8.73
CA GLU A 217 -0.33 -30.60 10.17
C GLU A 217 0.33 -29.25 10.51
N ILE A 218 0.02 -28.75 11.70
CA ILE A 218 0.61 -27.51 12.23
C ILE A 218 1.95 -27.85 12.87
N TRP A 219 2.99 -27.10 12.52
CA TRP A 219 4.24 -27.11 13.28
C TRP A 219 4.23 -26.03 14.36
N VAL A 220 4.60 -26.43 15.57
CA VAL A 220 4.71 -25.57 16.76
C VAL A 220 6.08 -25.79 17.38
N SER A 221 6.83 -24.70 17.60
CA SER A 221 8.12 -24.74 18.28
C SER A 221 7.95 -25.06 19.77
N GLU A 222 8.90 -25.81 20.34
CA GLU A 222 8.96 -26.05 21.79
C GLU A 222 9.15 -24.76 22.60
N ASP A 223 9.77 -23.74 21.98
CA ASP A 223 10.03 -22.43 22.59
C ASP A 223 8.83 -21.46 22.48
N LEU A 224 7.66 -21.89 21.96
CA LEU A 224 6.50 -21.00 21.80
C LEU A 224 6.04 -20.44 23.15
N ALA A 225 6.00 -21.25 24.20
CA ALA A 225 5.58 -20.81 25.53
C ALA A 225 6.50 -19.70 26.07
N ASP A 226 7.82 -19.90 25.98
CA ASP A 226 8.82 -18.91 26.39
C ASP A 226 8.73 -17.60 25.59
N ALA A 227 8.39 -17.70 24.29
CA ALA A 227 8.17 -16.52 23.45
C ALA A 227 6.89 -15.75 23.83
N LEU A 228 5.85 -16.45 24.31
CA LEU A 228 4.59 -15.85 24.76
C LEU A 228 4.66 -15.29 26.19
N ASP A 229 5.62 -15.70 27.02
CA ASP A 229 5.77 -15.21 28.41
C ASP A 229 5.97 -13.68 28.48
N ALA A 230 6.50 -13.07 27.41
CA ALA A 230 6.62 -11.62 27.28
C ALA A 230 5.25 -10.92 27.18
N LEU A 231 4.22 -11.64 26.71
CA LEU A 231 2.85 -11.17 26.48
C LEU A 231 1.95 -11.52 27.68
N ARG A 232 2.43 -11.24 28.90
CA ARG A 232 1.80 -11.50 30.22
C ARG A 232 0.25 -11.51 30.20
N PRO A 233 -0.41 -12.24 31.13
CA PRO A 233 -1.86 -12.47 31.10
C PRO A 233 -2.71 -11.20 30.98
N SER A 234 -2.24 -10.07 31.53
CA SER A 234 -2.80 -8.74 31.25
C SER A 234 -1.93 -7.98 30.25
N ALA A 235 -2.56 -7.46 29.20
CA ALA A 235 -1.89 -6.73 28.15
C ALA A 235 -2.83 -5.77 27.43
N TYR A 236 -2.24 -4.70 26.88
CA TYR A 236 -2.87 -3.85 25.88
C TYR A 236 -2.58 -4.38 24.49
N TYR A 237 -3.48 -4.15 23.54
CA TYR A 237 -3.32 -4.46 22.12
C TYR A 237 -3.66 -3.21 21.34
N MET A 238 -2.73 -2.72 20.52
CA MET A 238 -2.79 -1.38 19.96
C MET A 238 -2.53 -1.39 18.47
N ASP A 239 -3.34 -0.65 17.72
CA ASP A 239 -3.20 -0.45 16.28
C ASP A 239 -3.53 0.99 15.90
N PHE A 240 -2.85 1.53 14.87
CA PHE A 240 -2.97 2.92 14.44
C PHE A 240 -3.31 3.05 12.97
N GLU A 241 -4.08 4.08 12.65
CA GLU A 241 -4.32 4.52 11.28
C GLU A 241 -3.81 5.94 11.05
N THR A 242 -3.19 6.13 9.87
CA THR A 242 -2.53 7.39 9.50
C THR A 242 -2.89 7.84 8.09
N MET A 243 -2.78 9.13 7.84
CA MET A 243 -2.88 9.69 6.49
C MET A 243 -1.64 10.48 6.11
N ALA A 244 -1.33 10.50 4.81
CA ALA A 244 -0.24 11.28 4.24
C ALA A 244 -0.72 11.96 2.95
N PRO A 245 -1.58 12.99 3.04
CA PRO A 245 -2.21 13.58 1.86
C PRO A 245 -1.18 14.34 1.02
N GLY A 246 -1.33 14.25 -0.30
CA GLY A 246 -0.48 14.98 -1.25
C GLY A 246 -0.71 16.49 -1.24
N ILE A 247 -1.85 16.95 -0.74
CA ILE A 247 -2.12 18.35 -0.41
C ILE A 247 -2.12 18.45 1.12
N PRO A 248 -1.27 19.28 1.74
CA PRO A 248 -1.21 19.39 3.20
C PRO A 248 -2.57 19.83 3.74
N ALA A 249 -3.04 19.15 4.79
CA ALA A 249 -4.36 19.38 5.36
C ALA A 249 -4.36 20.45 6.48
N TYR A 250 -3.26 20.56 7.22
CA TYR A 250 -3.20 21.37 8.44
C TYR A 250 -2.08 22.39 8.39
N VAL A 251 -2.31 23.57 9.00
CA VAL A 251 -1.29 24.62 9.07
C VAL A 251 -0.01 24.08 9.70
N GLY A 252 1.13 24.36 9.08
CA GLY A 252 2.44 23.87 9.50
C GLY A 252 2.84 22.51 8.91
N THR A 253 1.92 21.78 8.26
CA THR A 253 2.24 20.50 7.61
C THR A 253 2.73 20.67 6.17
N ARG A 254 3.43 19.65 5.67
CA ARG A 254 3.91 19.56 4.29
C ARG A 254 3.21 18.42 3.51
N PRO A 255 3.35 18.39 2.17
CA PRO A 255 2.82 17.29 1.38
C PRO A 255 3.42 15.95 1.80
N TYR A 256 2.57 14.92 1.88
CA TYR A 256 2.95 13.56 2.31
C TYR A 256 3.52 13.50 3.74
N GLU A 257 3.25 14.51 4.58
CA GLU A 257 3.49 14.40 6.02
C GLU A 257 2.46 13.45 6.63
N THR A 258 2.95 12.47 7.38
CA THR A 258 2.09 11.49 8.06
C THR A 258 1.43 12.12 9.28
N ALA A 259 0.11 12.03 9.36
CA ALA A 259 -0.69 12.43 10.51
C ALA A 259 -1.48 11.22 11.04
N PRO A 260 -1.32 10.80 12.30
CA PRO A 260 -2.15 9.77 12.92
C PRO A 260 -3.53 10.33 13.20
N PHE A 261 -4.57 9.60 12.81
CA PHE A 261 -5.95 10.08 12.94
C PHE A 261 -6.85 9.13 13.72
N GLN A 262 -6.45 7.88 13.91
CA GLN A 262 -7.25 6.89 14.62
C GLN A 262 -6.38 5.85 15.30
N PHE A 263 -6.82 5.40 16.47
CA PHE A 263 -6.28 4.22 17.12
C PHE A 263 -7.40 3.34 17.67
N SER A 264 -7.05 2.07 17.85
CA SER A 264 -7.81 1.11 18.64
C SER A 264 -6.92 0.56 19.75
N VAL A 265 -7.50 0.38 20.94
CA VAL A 265 -6.84 -0.25 22.09
C VAL A 265 -7.80 -1.26 22.72
N HIS A 266 -7.44 -2.54 22.66
CA HIS A 266 -8.03 -3.56 23.53
C HIS A 266 -7.18 -3.75 24.77
N TYR A 267 -7.81 -3.99 25.92
CA TYR A 267 -7.15 -4.37 27.16
C TYR A 267 -7.76 -5.64 27.70
N ILE A 268 -6.92 -6.62 28.00
CA ILE A 268 -7.31 -7.83 28.74
C ILE A 268 -6.73 -7.76 30.15
N ASP A 269 -7.55 -7.97 31.16
CA ASP A 269 -7.11 -8.03 32.56
C ASP A 269 -6.74 -9.45 33.01
N GLU A 270 -6.32 -9.58 34.28
CA GLU A 270 -5.89 -10.86 34.87
C GLU A 270 -7.01 -11.92 34.90
N ASP A 271 -8.27 -11.47 34.95
CA ASP A 271 -9.46 -12.32 34.94
C ASP A 271 -9.92 -12.68 33.51
N GLY A 272 -9.24 -12.14 32.48
CA GLY A 272 -9.56 -12.32 31.07
C GLY A 272 -10.71 -11.46 30.58
N VAL A 273 -11.10 -10.42 31.32
CA VAL A 273 -12.13 -9.46 30.90
C VAL A 273 -11.52 -8.55 29.84
N LEU A 274 -12.21 -8.46 28.71
CA LEU A 274 -11.80 -7.65 27.57
C LEU A 274 -12.56 -6.32 27.57
N THR A 275 -11.83 -5.22 27.48
CA THR A 275 -12.38 -3.87 27.25
C THR A 275 -11.76 -3.25 26.01
N HIS A 276 -12.49 -2.32 25.39
CA HIS A 276 -12.07 -1.64 24.17
C HIS A 276 -12.22 -0.12 24.31
N THR A 277 -11.23 0.61 23.82
CA THR A 277 -11.20 2.07 23.71
C THR A 277 -10.72 2.42 22.31
N ALA A 278 -11.38 3.38 21.67
CA ALA A 278 -11.00 3.86 20.34
C ALA A 278 -11.01 5.39 20.28
N TYR A 279 -10.17 5.93 19.41
CA TYR A 279 -10.16 7.35 19.03
C TYR A 279 -10.24 7.45 17.51
N LEU A 280 -11.07 8.37 17.02
CA LEU A 280 -11.14 8.73 15.61
C LEU A 280 -11.30 10.25 15.50
N ALA A 281 -10.29 10.92 14.96
CA ALA A 281 -10.29 12.36 14.80
C ALA A 281 -11.47 12.87 13.97
N GLU A 282 -11.93 14.09 14.25
CA GLU A 282 -12.98 14.77 13.46
C GLU A 282 -12.44 15.26 12.11
N GLY A 283 -11.16 15.60 12.05
CA GLY A 283 -10.44 16.00 10.83
C GLY A 283 -10.41 17.50 10.54
N ASP A 284 -11.01 18.32 11.40
CA ASP A 284 -11.05 19.80 11.30
C ASP A 284 -9.75 20.48 11.76
N VAL A 285 -9.01 19.86 12.68
CA VAL A 285 -7.70 20.29 13.16
C VAL A 285 -6.67 19.16 13.07
N HIS A 286 -5.39 19.50 13.23
CA HIS A 286 -4.33 18.48 13.21
C HIS A 286 -4.53 17.49 14.37
N PRO A 287 -4.74 16.19 14.09
CA PRO A 287 -5.19 15.21 15.10
C PRO A 287 -4.10 14.84 16.11
N GLY A 288 -2.83 14.97 15.75
CA GLY A 288 -1.72 14.40 16.51
C GLY A 288 -1.67 14.74 18.01
N ARG A 289 -2.09 15.94 18.42
CA ARG A 289 -2.08 16.32 19.85
C ARG A 289 -3.13 15.54 20.64
N GLU A 290 -4.38 15.63 20.18
CA GLU A 290 -5.52 14.94 20.80
C GLU A 290 -5.33 13.42 20.73
N PHE A 291 -4.88 12.89 19.59
CA PHE A 291 -4.50 11.50 19.42
C PHE A 291 -3.53 11.03 20.52
N ALA A 292 -2.46 11.81 20.78
CA ALA A 292 -1.45 11.44 21.77
C ALA A 292 -2.01 11.47 23.20
N GLU A 293 -2.80 12.49 23.54
CA GLU A 293 -3.41 12.62 24.86
C GLU A 293 -4.44 11.51 25.14
N GLU A 294 -5.30 11.20 24.17
CA GLU A 294 -6.28 10.13 24.26
C GLU A 294 -5.60 8.75 24.34
N LEU A 295 -4.49 8.54 23.62
CA LEU A 295 -3.73 7.30 23.71
C LEU A 295 -3.09 7.11 25.11
N ILE A 296 -2.49 8.17 25.66
CA ILE A 296 -1.94 8.16 27.03
C ILE A 296 -3.05 7.84 28.04
N ALA A 297 -4.25 8.40 27.85
CA ALA A 297 -5.39 8.11 28.72
C ALA A 297 -5.89 6.66 28.57
N ALA A 298 -5.84 6.10 27.35
CA ALA A 298 -6.27 4.73 27.07
C ALA A 298 -5.31 3.66 27.61
N ILE A 299 -4.02 3.97 27.77
CA ILE A 299 -2.99 3.07 28.31
C ILE A 299 -2.54 3.59 29.67
N ASP A 300 -3.39 3.38 30.69
CA ASP A 300 -3.19 3.93 32.04
C ASP A 300 -2.18 3.15 32.90
N GLN A 301 -1.75 1.97 32.44
CA GLN A 301 -0.81 1.08 33.11
C GLN A 301 0.38 0.78 32.20
N THR A 302 1.34 1.72 32.17
CA THR A 302 2.49 1.67 31.26
C THR A 302 3.56 0.65 31.63
N ASP A 303 3.40 -0.14 32.69
CA ASP A 303 4.26 -1.27 33.04
C ASP A 303 3.77 -2.62 32.47
N LEU A 304 2.59 -2.63 31.86
CA LEU A 304 2.04 -3.77 31.14
C LEU A 304 2.52 -3.81 29.68
N PRO A 305 2.59 -5.01 29.06
CA PRO A 305 2.91 -5.13 27.63
C PRO A 305 1.87 -4.43 26.76
N VAL A 306 2.34 -3.80 25.69
CA VAL A 306 1.53 -3.22 24.61
C VAL A 306 1.79 -4.01 23.33
N VAL A 307 0.90 -4.95 23.05
CA VAL A 307 1.01 -5.87 21.92
C VAL A 307 0.62 -5.14 20.63
N VAL A 308 1.47 -5.29 19.62
CA VAL A 308 1.25 -4.77 18.27
C VAL A 308 1.56 -5.88 17.26
N TYR A 309 1.19 -5.68 15.98
CA TYR A 309 1.50 -6.62 14.92
C TYR A 309 2.29 -5.91 13.82
N ASN A 310 3.63 -6.06 13.85
CA ASN A 310 4.62 -5.28 13.08
C ASN A 310 4.99 -3.91 13.70
N GLU A 311 5.64 -3.93 14.86
CA GLU A 311 5.93 -2.77 15.73
C GLU A 311 6.60 -1.56 15.09
N SER A 312 7.29 -1.77 13.96
CA SER A 312 8.04 -0.73 13.27
C SER A 312 7.18 0.47 12.87
N PHE A 313 5.90 0.24 12.57
CA PHE A 313 4.98 1.29 12.19
C PHE A 313 4.51 2.09 13.41
N GLU A 314 3.99 1.42 14.45
CA GLU A 314 3.47 2.07 15.66
C GLU A 314 4.57 2.82 16.40
N LEU A 315 5.77 2.23 16.54
CA LEU A 315 6.92 2.90 17.13
C LEU A 315 7.37 4.12 16.30
N GLY A 316 7.23 4.05 14.97
CA GLY A 316 7.50 5.18 14.09
C GLY A 316 6.53 6.35 14.34
N VAL A 317 5.23 6.06 14.48
CA VAL A 317 4.19 7.05 14.81
C VAL A 317 4.43 7.65 16.20
N LEU A 318 4.66 6.83 17.22
CA LEU A 318 4.96 7.29 18.58
C LEU A 318 6.22 8.16 18.63
N GLY A 319 7.28 7.76 17.91
CA GLY A 319 8.50 8.55 17.81
C GLY A 319 8.25 9.94 17.21
N ALA A 320 7.45 10.02 16.13
CA ALA A 320 7.07 11.29 15.52
C ALA A 320 6.23 12.17 16.47
N LEU A 321 5.32 11.58 17.24
CA LEU A 321 4.54 12.29 18.27
C LEU A 321 5.42 12.83 19.40
N CYS A 322 6.42 12.07 19.86
CA CYS A 322 7.41 12.52 20.86
C CYS A 322 8.22 13.73 20.36
N GLU A 323 8.61 13.73 19.08
CA GLU A 323 9.33 14.87 18.48
C GLU A 323 8.43 16.10 18.34
N MET A 324 7.16 15.90 17.99
CA MET A 324 6.18 16.97 17.77
C MET A 324 5.66 17.58 19.08
N PHE A 325 5.53 16.78 20.14
CA PHE A 325 5.02 17.20 21.45
C PHE A 325 5.99 16.79 22.58
N PRO A 326 7.08 17.56 22.80
CA PRO A 326 8.06 17.23 23.83
C PRO A 326 7.51 17.15 25.26
N ASP A 327 6.37 17.80 25.54
CA ASP A 327 5.68 17.72 26.82
C ASP A 327 4.95 16.39 27.07
N LEU A 328 4.68 15.60 26.02
CA LEU A 328 4.06 14.27 26.09
C LEU A 328 5.08 13.12 25.92
N ALA A 329 6.34 13.45 25.60
CA ALA A 329 7.34 12.46 25.21
C ALA A 329 7.72 11.47 26.33
N GLU A 330 7.61 11.86 27.60
CA GLU A 330 7.87 10.97 28.74
C GLU A 330 6.82 9.86 28.82
N ASP A 331 5.54 10.23 28.75
CA ASP A 331 4.41 9.29 28.83
C ASP A 331 4.36 8.37 27.60
N LEU A 332 4.49 8.93 26.39
CA LEU A 332 4.58 8.15 25.16
C LEU A 332 5.80 7.21 25.17
N GLY A 333 6.94 7.68 25.68
CA GLY A 333 8.15 6.88 25.83
C GLY A 333 7.96 5.68 26.79
N ALA A 334 7.12 5.83 27.82
CA ALA A 334 6.77 4.73 28.71
C ALA A 334 5.95 3.64 28.00
N ILE A 335 5.00 4.03 27.14
CA ILE A 335 4.25 3.10 26.27
C ILE A 335 5.22 2.38 25.32
N MET A 336 6.04 3.15 24.57
CA MET A 336 6.99 2.61 23.58
C MET A 336 7.93 1.54 24.17
N LYS A 337 8.36 1.73 25.42
CA LYS A 337 9.28 0.81 26.11
C LYS A 337 8.69 -0.57 26.34
N ASN A 338 7.36 -0.68 26.43
CA ASN A 338 6.65 -1.92 26.70
C ASN A 338 5.93 -2.48 25.48
N VAL A 339 6.20 -1.92 24.29
CA VAL A 339 5.72 -2.49 23.03
C VAL A 339 6.33 -3.87 22.81
N VAL A 340 5.49 -4.83 22.43
CA VAL A 340 5.90 -6.20 22.09
C VAL A 340 5.26 -6.60 20.77
N ASP A 341 6.08 -7.02 19.79
CA ASP A 341 5.61 -7.44 18.48
C ASP A 341 5.17 -8.91 18.45
N LEU A 342 3.91 -9.17 18.09
CA LEU A 342 3.34 -10.51 17.95
C LEU A 342 3.78 -11.19 16.63
N LEU A 343 4.16 -10.42 15.60
CA LEU A 343 4.53 -10.96 14.29
C LEU A 343 5.75 -11.89 14.36
N PRO A 344 6.88 -11.53 15.00
CA PRO A 344 8.02 -12.42 15.20
C PRO A 344 7.64 -13.71 15.93
N VAL A 345 6.78 -13.63 16.96
CA VAL A 345 6.34 -14.80 17.73
C VAL A 345 5.66 -15.82 16.82
N VAL A 346 4.67 -15.38 16.01
CA VAL A 346 4.00 -16.27 15.05
C VAL A 346 4.99 -16.78 14.00
N ARG A 347 5.75 -15.88 13.39
CA ARG A 347 6.67 -16.20 12.28
C ARG A 347 7.71 -17.23 12.70
N ASP A 348 8.26 -17.08 13.89
CA ASP A 348 9.41 -17.84 14.34
C ASP A 348 9.01 -19.15 15.02
N HIS A 349 7.80 -19.24 15.62
CA HIS A 349 7.39 -20.37 16.44
C HIS A 349 6.19 -21.18 15.91
N VAL A 350 5.49 -20.72 14.87
CA VAL A 350 4.34 -21.45 14.30
C VAL A 350 4.41 -21.50 12.77
N CYS A 351 4.08 -22.65 12.20
CA CYS A 351 3.81 -22.79 10.78
C CYS A 351 2.50 -23.54 10.58
N HIS A 352 1.58 -22.92 9.85
CA HIS A 352 0.26 -23.46 9.57
C HIS A 352 0.06 -23.53 8.05
N PRO A 353 -0.52 -24.61 7.49
CA PRO A 353 -0.79 -24.72 6.05
C PRO A 353 -1.56 -23.51 5.49
N GLY A 354 -2.57 -23.06 6.25
CA GLY A 354 -3.39 -21.88 5.95
C GLY A 354 -2.68 -20.52 5.97
N PHE A 355 -1.42 -20.41 6.39
CA PHE A 355 -0.67 -19.13 6.28
C PHE A 355 -0.22 -18.85 4.84
N ILE A 356 -0.11 -19.88 4.00
CA ILE A 356 0.42 -19.80 2.64
C ILE A 356 -0.76 -19.72 1.70
N THR A 357 -1.09 -18.49 1.28
CA THR A 357 -2.27 -18.21 0.46
C THR A 357 -1.90 -17.28 -0.68
N LYS A 358 -2.81 -17.10 -1.65
CA LYS A 358 -2.61 -16.08 -2.70
C LYS A 358 -2.46 -14.67 -2.13
N ARG A 359 -3.02 -14.38 -0.94
CA ARG A 359 -2.83 -13.09 -0.25
C ARG A 359 -1.38 -12.89 0.20
N SER A 360 -0.59 -13.96 0.38
CA SER A 360 0.85 -13.85 0.65
C SER A 360 1.63 -13.13 -0.45
N LEU A 361 1.06 -13.02 -1.67
CA LEU A 361 1.63 -12.24 -2.76
C LEU A 361 1.62 -10.75 -2.48
N ASP A 362 0.58 -10.23 -1.83
CA ASP A 362 0.43 -8.81 -1.52
C ASP A 362 0.86 -8.50 -0.09
N ALA A 363 0.28 -9.18 0.91
CA ALA A 363 0.46 -8.88 2.34
C ALA A 363 1.63 -9.63 3.00
N GLY A 364 2.19 -10.64 2.34
CA GLY A 364 3.19 -11.55 2.93
C GLY A 364 2.58 -12.73 3.69
N THR A 365 3.36 -13.79 3.86
CA THR A 365 2.90 -15.08 4.43
C THR A 365 2.36 -14.92 5.86
N TYR A 366 3.06 -14.17 6.69
CA TYR A 366 2.72 -13.99 8.11
C TYR A 366 1.99 -12.66 8.35
N SER A 367 1.17 -12.19 7.41
CA SER A 367 0.30 -11.05 7.71
C SER A 367 -0.82 -11.47 8.65
N ILE A 368 -1.33 -10.55 9.47
CA ILE A 368 -2.45 -10.82 10.37
C ILE A 368 -3.67 -11.36 9.61
N LYS A 369 -3.89 -10.88 8.37
CA LYS A 369 -4.97 -11.32 7.47
C LYS A 369 -4.82 -12.75 6.94
N ASN A 370 -3.63 -13.33 7.00
CA ASN A 370 -3.39 -14.76 6.73
C ASN A 370 -3.40 -15.57 8.02
N VAL A 371 -2.83 -15.04 9.11
CA VAL A 371 -2.67 -15.75 10.38
C VAL A 371 -4.00 -15.90 11.12
N LEU A 372 -4.79 -14.84 11.21
CA LEU A 372 -6.07 -14.82 11.94
C LEU A 372 -7.03 -15.91 11.45
N PRO A 373 -7.45 -15.98 10.16
CA PRO A 373 -8.40 -17.00 9.72
C PRO A 373 -7.83 -18.42 9.75
N ALA A 374 -6.51 -18.58 9.78
CA ALA A 374 -5.87 -19.89 9.89
C ALA A 374 -5.90 -20.42 11.34
N LEU A 375 -5.62 -19.57 12.33
CA LEU A 375 -5.63 -19.96 13.76
C LEU A 375 -7.03 -19.84 14.38
N VAL A 376 -7.87 -18.94 13.88
CA VAL A 376 -9.20 -18.63 14.39
C VAL A 376 -10.19 -18.62 13.20
N PRO A 377 -10.61 -19.79 12.69
CA PRO A 377 -11.39 -19.87 11.44
C PRO A 377 -12.76 -19.15 11.46
N SER A 378 -13.28 -18.85 12.66
CA SER A 378 -14.51 -18.06 12.82
C SER A 378 -14.31 -16.57 12.62
N MET A 379 -13.07 -16.08 12.45
CA MET A 379 -12.75 -14.66 12.40
C MET A 379 -11.96 -14.30 11.14
N ASN A 380 -12.41 -13.28 10.43
CA ASN A 380 -11.76 -12.75 9.24
C ASN A 380 -12.23 -11.32 8.97
N TYR A 381 -11.70 -10.69 7.92
CA TYR A 381 -12.01 -9.30 7.55
C TYR A 381 -13.07 -9.18 6.44
N ALA A 382 -13.63 -10.29 5.95
CA ALA A 382 -14.54 -10.31 4.81
C ALA A 382 -15.94 -9.78 5.13
N ASP A 383 -16.31 -9.72 6.41
CA ASP A 383 -17.58 -9.20 6.89
C ASP A 383 -17.57 -7.67 7.10
N LEU A 384 -16.41 -7.00 6.93
CA LEU A 384 -16.31 -5.54 6.99
C LEU A 384 -16.89 -4.91 5.72
N ASP A 385 -17.79 -3.92 5.89
CA ASP A 385 -18.32 -3.13 4.79
C ASP A 385 -17.40 -1.93 4.50
N GLY A 386 -17.03 -1.73 3.25
CA GLY A 386 -16.17 -0.60 2.86
C GLY A 386 -14.72 -0.78 3.28
N VAL A 387 -14.31 -0.16 4.38
CA VAL A 387 -12.90 -0.11 4.82
C VAL A 387 -12.44 -1.48 5.34
N ALA A 388 -11.45 -2.07 4.67
CA ALA A 388 -10.87 -3.36 5.08
C ALA A 388 -9.34 -3.44 4.99
N GLU A 389 -8.66 -2.34 4.65
CA GLU A 389 -7.21 -2.23 4.52
C GLU A 389 -6.75 -0.80 4.88
N GLY A 390 -5.61 -0.63 5.55
CA GLY A 390 -5.13 0.69 6.01
C GLY A 390 -4.94 1.74 4.90
N GLY A 391 -4.59 1.32 3.67
CA GLY A 391 -4.53 2.23 2.53
C GLY A 391 -5.90 2.84 2.16
N GLU A 392 -6.98 2.08 2.38
CA GLU A 392 -8.34 2.57 2.23
C GLU A 392 -8.75 3.46 3.40
N ALA A 393 -8.41 3.09 4.63
CA ALA A 393 -8.65 3.91 5.81
C ALA A 393 -8.03 5.31 5.64
N SER A 394 -6.77 5.37 5.22
CA SER A 394 -6.05 6.61 4.89
C SER A 394 -6.77 7.46 3.83
N ARG A 395 -7.22 6.82 2.74
CA ARG A 395 -7.94 7.49 1.64
C ARG A 395 -9.29 8.03 2.09
N VAL A 396 -10.04 7.25 2.87
CA VAL A 396 -11.35 7.63 3.39
C VAL A 396 -11.22 8.80 4.36
N PHE A 397 -10.25 8.76 5.27
CA PHE A 397 -10.04 9.85 6.21
C PHE A 397 -9.57 11.14 5.50
N ALA A 398 -8.65 11.04 4.53
CA ALA A 398 -8.26 12.19 3.71
C ALA A 398 -9.45 12.79 2.94
N ALA A 399 -10.39 11.96 2.47
CA ALA A 399 -11.63 12.41 1.85
C ALA A 399 -12.57 13.13 2.83
N ILE A 400 -12.65 12.69 4.10
CA ILE A 400 -13.39 13.40 5.16
C ILE A 400 -12.77 14.79 5.39
N VAL A 401 -11.45 14.85 5.59
CA VAL A 401 -10.69 16.09 5.84
C VAL A 401 -10.87 17.11 4.72
N HIS A 402 -10.83 16.67 3.46
CA HIS A 402 -11.03 17.56 2.31
C HIS A 402 -12.50 17.77 1.93
N SER A 403 -13.44 17.10 2.61
CA SER A 403 -14.87 17.08 2.25
C SER A 403 -15.12 16.62 0.80
N VAL A 404 -14.34 15.63 0.32
CA VAL A 404 -14.41 15.07 -1.04
C VAL A 404 -14.68 13.57 -0.97
N TYR A 405 -15.92 13.18 -0.66
CA TYR A 405 -16.36 11.80 -0.68
C TYR A 405 -17.53 11.60 -1.65
N THR A 406 -17.67 10.38 -2.16
CA THR A 406 -18.72 10.01 -3.13
C THR A 406 -19.57 8.88 -2.56
N GLY A 407 -20.88 8.95 -2.77
CA GLY A 407 -21.80 7.80 -2.65
C GLY A 407 -22.21 7.32 -1.26
N ARG A 408 -21.64 7.84 -0.15
CA ARG A 408 -22.04 7.52 1.24
C ARG A 408 -21.97 8.77 2.12
N GLU A 409 -22.66 8.76 3.27
CA GLU A 409 -22.56 9.85 4.26
C GLU A 409 -21.25 9.71 5.06
N ALA A 410 -20.75 10.82 5.62
CA ALA A 410 -19.50 10.81 6.37
C ALA A 410 -19.56 9.86 7.58
N ASP A 411 -20.72 9.76 8.23
CA ASP A 411 -20.94 8.90 9.41
C ASP A 411 -20.78 7.41 9.08
N ASP A 412 -21.20 6.97 7.88
CA ASP A 412 -21.00 5.59 7.43
C ASP A 412 -19.50 5.27 7.35
N TYR A 413 -18.73 6.17 6.74
CA TYR A 413 -17.28 6.00 6.64
C TYR A 413 -16.59 6.01 8.01
N ARG A 414 -17.05 6.84 8.95
CA ARG A 414 -16.51 6.85 10.32
C ARG A 414 -16.77 5.53 11.03
N GLN A 415 -17.97 4.96 10.89
CA GLN A 415 -18.26 3.66 11.49
C GLN A 415 -17.39 2.55 10.88
N GLN A 416 -17.21 2.55 9.55
CA GLN A 416 -16.34 1.57 8.89
C GLN A 416 -14.88 1.67 9.33
N LEU A 417 -14.38 2.89 9.52
CA LEU A 417 -13.05 3.12 10.09
C LEU A 417 -12.94 2.52 11.49
N LEU A 418 -13.94 2.76 12.36
CA LEU A 418 -13.98 2.22 13.72
C LEU A 418 -14.02 0.69 13.73
N ASP A 419 -14.92 0.08 12.96
CA ASP A 419 -15.09 -1.38 12.87
C ASP A 419 -13.79 -2.07 12.40
N TYR A 420 -13.12 -1.50 11.40
CA TYR A 420 -11.87 -2.04 10.87
C TYR A 420 -10.73 -1.98 11.89
N CYS A 421 -10.53 -0.85 12.54
CA CYS A 421 -9.44 -0.68 13.50
C CYS A 421 -9.69 -1.48 14.80
N GLU A 422 -10.95 -1.61 15.23
CA GLU A 422 -11.34 -2.50 16.33
C GLU A 422 -10.96 -3.95 16.00
N GLN A 423 -11.31 -4.41 14.78
CA GLN A 423 -11.02 -5.75 14.29
C GLN A 423 -9.51 -6.08 14.29
N ASP A 424 -8.64 -5.13 13.96
CA ASP A 424 -7.18 -5.35 13.96
C ASP A 424 -6.64 -5.65 15.36
N THR A 425 -7.07 -4.89 16.37
CA THR A 425 -6.68 -5.17 17.76
C THR A 425 -7.33 -6.43 18.34
N LEU A 426 -8.59 -6.69 18.02
CA LEU A 426 -9.27 -7.92 18.46
C LEU A 426 -8.63 -9.16 17.82
N ALA A 427 -8.17 -9.06 16.57
CA ALA A 427 -7.44 -10.12 15.91
C ALA A 427 -6.15 -10.50 16.66
N MET A 428 -5.40 -9.52 17.19
CA MET A 428 -4.21 -9.80 18.00
C MET A 428 -4.54 -10.54 19.30
N VAL A 429 -5.62 -10.14 19.98
CA VAL A 429 -6.12 -10.82 21.19
C VAL A 429 -6.42 -12.29 20.90
N GLU A 430 -7.19 -12.56 19.84
CA GLU A 430 -7.62 -13.92 19.50
C GLU A 430 -6.48 -14.77 18.96
N ILE A 431 -5.54 -14.19 18.21
CA ILE A 431 -4.30 -14.88 17.81
C ILE A 431 -3.49 -15.27 19.04
N GLN A 432 -3.28 -14.36 20.00
CA GLN A 432 -2.52 -14.68 21.20
C GLN A 432 -3.18 -15.82 22.00
N LYS A 433 -4.51 -15.81 22.16
CA LYS A 433 -5.24 -16.92 22.80
C LYS A 433 -5.05 -18.24 22.06
N ALA A 434 -5.10 -18.22 20.73
CA ALA A 434 -4.89 -19.41 19.91
C ALA A 434 -3.45 -19.95 20.06
N LEU A 435 -2.44 -19.08 20.12
CA LEU A 435 -1.05 -19.47 20.36
C LEU A 435 -0.88 -20.15 21.73
N TRP A 436 -1.46 -19.61 22.80
CA TRP A 436 -1.44 -20.25 24.11
C TRP A 436 -2.13 -21.62 24.12
N ALA A 437 -3.23 -21.80 23.37
CA ALA A 437 -3.90 -23.08 23.24
C ALA A 437 -3.05 -24.15 22.52
N LEU A 438 -2.21 -23.73 21.56
CA LEU A 438 -1.26 -24.62 20.89
C LEU A 438 -0.19 -25.16 21.84
N CYS A 439 0.30 -24.33 22.78
CA CYS A 439 1.24 -24.78 23.83
C CYS A 439 0.66 -25.93 24.68
N GLY A 440 -0.62 -25.81 25.09
CA GLY A 440 -1.29 -26.82 25.90
C GLY A 440 -1.58 -28.13 25.15
N SER A 441 -1.77 -28.07 23.82
CA SER A 441 -2.07 -29.23 22.99
C SER A 441 -0.80 -30.04 22.65
N ALA A 442 0.34 -29.37 22.46
CA ALA A 442 1.62 -30.00 22.17
C ALA A 442 2.13 -30.91 23.32
N HIS A 443 1.73 -30.62 24.56
CA HIS A 443 2.07 -31.44 25.75
C HIS A 443 1.16 -32.66 25.95
N ALA A 444 0.04 -32.78 25.22
CA ALA A 444 -0.87 -33.92 25.30
C ALA A 444 -0.58 -35.00 24.24
N SER A 445 0.23 -34.68 23.22
CA SER A 445 0.60 -35.55 22.11
C SER A 445 2.02 -36.16 22.19
N ALA A 446 2.76 -35.88 23.27
CA ALA A 446 4.04 -36.52 23.61
C ALA A 446 3.84 -37.52 24.76
#